data_AF-A0A1H1H5H0-F1
#
_entry.id   AF-A0A1H1H5H0-F1
#
_cell.length_a   1.000
_cell.length_b   1.000
_cell.length_c   1.000
_cell.angle_alpha   90.00
_cell.angle_beta   90.00
_cell.angle_gamma   90.00
#
_symmetry.space_group_name_H-M   'P 1'
#
loop_
_entity.id
_entity.type
_entity.pdbx_description
1 polymer ?
#
loop_
_entity_poly.entity_id
_entity_poly.type
_entity_poly.pdbx_seq_one_letter_code
_entity_poly.pdbx_strand_id
1 'polypeptide(L)'
;MGAYPDTSFSCFGSFLKENRTEIFDLLVQVFNFQVDPLASSEPGGISCWGEFESTLGNFEAEQVWESVRDYLDDSDPHRSGEASWEAERIIDVLTKDMRHAFKDFVNGGSEEGAIQYPNDIDGARLRIIGDASFLSFNYTDTLERYYGIHPSQICYIHGKAYAGEDLLLGHGVGSEDLGSAEEIESTEPPTGLTPEQQEMWYEEKSDQYSFSYELAEVAINSYWANSFKNAKQNISDNEQFFKSQKNVWHIIVLGHSLSEVDLDYFVTIAQHVVPNAIWYVSYYDEHVKHRFKTTLSNLGISADRLQLFKMEELRQANSVSI
;
A
#
# COMPACT_ATOMS: atom_id res chain seq x y z
N MET A 1 -11.60 17.50 19.27
CA MET A 1 -12.26 16.58 18.33
C MET A 1 -12.32 17.28 16.98
N GLY A 2 -11.74 16.66 15.95
CA GLY A 2 -11.75 17.20 14.59
C GLY A 2 -13.17 17.32 14.03
N ALA A 3 -13.36 18.18 13.03
CA ALA A 3 -14.65 18.40 12.37
C ALA A 3 -15.06 17.26 11.41
N TYR A 4 -14.21 16.25 11.23
CA TYR A 4 -14.38 15.10 10.34
C TYR A 4 -13.45 13.95 10.79
N PRO A 5 -13.70 12.69 10.37
CA PRO A 5 -12.79 11.58 10.66
C PRO A 5 -11.41 11.83 10.07
N ASP A 6 -10.37 11.72 10.89
CA ASP A 6 -8.98 11.72 10.40
C ASP A 6 -8.61 10.28 10.03
N THR A 7 -8.43 10.05 8.73
CA THR A 7 -8.15 8.73 8.16
C THR A 7 -6.73 8.66 7.61
N SER A 8 -5.85 9.58 8.01
CA SER A 8 -4.47 9.62 7.53
C SER A 8 -3.67 8.41 8.01
N PHE A 9 -2.72 7.97 7.20
CA PHE A 9 -1.74 6.96 7.62
C PHE A 9 -0.85 7.45 8.77
N SER A 10 -0.72 8.78 8.94
CA SER A 10 -0.12 9.37 10.13
C SER A 10 -0.90 8.96 11.38
N CYS A 11 -2.21 9.18 11.42
CA CYS A 11 -3.04 8.71 12.54
C CYS A 11 -2.96 7.19 12.75
N PHE A 12 -2.85 6.41 11.68
CA PHE A 12 -2.60 4.97 11.79
C PHE A 12 -1.26 4.65 12.49
N GLY A 13 -0.19 5.37 12.16
CA GLY A 13 1.10 5.26 12.85
C GLY A 13 1.00 5.57 14.34
N SER A 14 0.25 6.61 14.74
CA SER A 14 -0.04 6.90 16.16
C SER A 14 -0.80 5.76 16.82
N PHE A 15 -1.84 5.25 16.16
CA PHE A 15 -2.63 4.13 16.65
C PHE A 15 -1.77 2.89 16.90
N LEU A 16 -0.88 2.54 15.97
CA LEU A 16 0.04 1.42 16.15
C LEU A 16 1.00 1.66 17.32
N LYS A 17 1.57 2.86 17.44
CA LYS A 17 2.49 3.20 18.52
C LYS A 17 1.87 3.05 19.92
N GLU A 18 0.58 3.37 20.04
CA GLU A 18 -0.13 3.31 21.32
C GLU A 18 -0.68 1.91 21.63
N ASN A 19 -1.16 1.18 20.61
CA ASN A 19 -1.95 -0.04 20.81
C ASN A 19 -1.32 -1.31 20.25
N ARG A 20 -0.30 -1.21 19.38
CA ARG A 20 0.32 -2.32 18.65
C ARG A 20 1.83 -2.06 18.45
N THR A 21 2.56 -1.86 19.55
CA THR A 21 3.96 -1.41 19.53
C THR A 21 4.88 -2.31 18.73
N GLU A 22 4.68 -3.63 18.76
CA GLU A 22 5.49 -4.57 17.98
C GLU A 22 5.40 -4.31 16.47
N ILE A 23 4.19 -4.08 15.94
CA ILE A 23 3.99 -3.74 14.53
C ILE A 23 4.70 -2.41 14.22
N PHE A 24 4.53 -1.41 15.10
CA PHE A 24 5.16 -0.10 14.92
C PHE A 24 6.70 -0.21 14.88
N ASP A 25 7.29 -0.91 15.84
CA ASP A 25 8.74 -1.04 15.97
C ASP A 25 9.33 -1.81 14.78
N LEU A 26 8.69 -2.91 14.36
CA LEU A 26 9.11 -3.66 13.18
C LEU A 26 8.97 -2.85 11.89
N LEU A 27 7.90 -2.06 11.73
CA LEU A 27 7.77 -1.17 10.58
C LEU A 27 8.94 -0.18 10.52
N VAL A 28 9.26 0.46 11.65
CA VAL A 28 10.38 1.41 11.73
C VAL A 28 11.72 0.75 11.42
N GLN A 29 11.96 -0.44 11.97
CA GLN A 29 13.20 -1.18 11.79
C GLN A 29 13.38 -1.66 10.35
N VAL A 30 12.35 -2.31 9.77
CA VAL A 30 12.47 -3.06 8.51
C VAL A 30 12.30 -2.21 7.26
N PHE A 31 11.51 -1.13 7.32
CA PHE A 31 11.27 -0.25 6.17
C PHE A 31 11.97 1.10 6.30
N ASN A 32 12.79 1.25 7.34
CA ASN A 32 13.61 2.43 7.58
C ASN A 32 12.78 3.72 7.52
N PHE A 33 11.64 3.73 8.23
CA PHE A 33 10.81 4.92 8.37
C PHE A 33 11.65 6.02 9.03
N GLN A 34 12.18 6.94 8.20
CA GLN A 34 13.12 7.96 8.64
C GLN A 34 12.45 8.86 9.69
N VAL A 35 13.05 8.91 10.88
CA VAL A 35 12.68 9.87 11.91
C VAL A 35 13.24 11.23 11.50
N ASP A 36 12.35 12.14 11.08
CA ASP A 36 12.62 13.56 10.96
C ASP A 36 12.48 14.24 12.34
N PRO A 37 13.58 14.67 12.98
CA PRO A 37 13.55 15.34 14.28
C PRO A 37 12.76 16.67 14.27
N LEU A 38 12.49 17.24 13.09
CA LEU A 38 11.71 18.45 12.90
C LEU A 38 10.21 18.17 12.64
N ALA A 39 9.84 16.92 12.32
CA ALA A 39 8.46 16.48 12.10
C ALA A 39 7.70 16.25 13.42
N SER A 40 7.76 17.22 14.33
CA SER A 40 7.15 17.18 15.67
C SER A 40 5.62 16.97 15.70
N SER A 41 4.94 17.01 14.54
CA SER A 41 3.51 16.74 14.40
C SER A 41 3.17 15.31 13.96
N GLU A 42 4.16 14.52 13.54
CA GLU A 42 3.95 13.15 13.04
C GLU A 42 4.27 12.10 14.14
N PRO A 43 3.60 10.94 14.17
CA PRO A 43 3.84 9.90 15.16
C PRO A 43 5.30 9.43 15.12
N GLY A 44 6.01 9.64 16.24
CA GLY A 44 7.42 9.28 16.34
C GLY A 44 8.38 10.18 15.57
N GLY A 45 7.92 11.29 14.99
CA GLY A 45 8.73 12.17 14.14
C GLY A 45 8.95 11.62 12.73
N ILE A 46 8.16 10.65 12.27
CA ILE A 46 8.40 9.94 11.02
C ILE A 46 7.71 10.65 9.85
N SER A 47 8.46 11.03 8.80
CA SER A 47 7.93 11.87 7.71
C SER A 47 7.26 11.11 6.55
N CYS A 48 7.38 9.78 6.47
CA CYS A 48 6.93 8.98 5.32
C CYS A 48 5.55 8.32 5.46
N TRP A 49 4.79 8.57 6.54
CA TRP A 49 3.43 8.03 6.68
C TRP A 49 2.51 8.43 5.52
N GLY A 50 2.67 9.63 4.94
CA GLY A 50 1.92 10.05 3.76
C GLY A 50 2.17 9.21 2.49
N GLU A 51 3.26 8.45 2.47
CA GLU A 51 3.67 7.54 1.39
C GLU A 51 3.77 6.08 1.88
N PHE A 52 2.93 5.72 2.87
CA PHE A 52 2.97 4.43 3.55
C PHE A 52 3.01 3.23 2.59
N GLU A 53 2.06 3.10 1.65
CA GLU A 53 2.02 1.98 0.70
C GLU A 53 3.24 1.94 -0.24
N SER A 54 3.81 3.10 -0.60
CA SER A 54 5.06 3.16 -1.36
C SER A 54 6.24 2.69 -0.50
N THR A 55 6.24 3.04 0.79
CA THR A 55 7.31 2.69 1.75
C THR A 55 7.32 1.19 2.04
N LEU A 56 6.17 0.52 2.00
CA LEU A 56 6.09 -0.95 2.08
C LEU A 56 6.83 -1.66 0.93
N GLY A 57 7.14 -0.95 -0.16
CA GLY A 57 7.99 -1.46 -1.25
C GLY A 57 9.49 -1.45 -0.93
N ASN A 58 9.92 -0.78 0.14
CA ASN A 58 11.32 -0.64 0.54
C ASN A 58 11.72 -1.65 1.63
N PHE A 59 11.20 -2.88 1.56
CA PHE A 59 11.48 -3.92 2.55
C PHE A 59 12.97 -4.26 2.62
N GLU A 60 13.60 -4.01 3.76
CA GLU A 60 15.01 -4.33 4.00
C GLU A 60 15.15 -5.73 4.60
N ALA A 61 15.25 -6.76 3.75
CA ALA A 61 15.41 -8.16 4.16
C ALA A 61 16.55 -8.38 5.18
N GLU A 62 17.64 -7.62 5.06
CA GLU A 62 18.79 -7.68 5.99
C GLU A 62 18.39 -7.37 7.45
N GLN A 63 17.41 -6.49 7.67
CA GLN A 63 16.96 -6.16 9.03
C GLN A 63 16.24 -7.34 9.69
N VAL A 64 15.56 -8.16 8.88
CA VAL A 64 14.95 -9.42 9.35
C VAL A 64 16.05 -10.46 9.57
N TRP A 65 17.04 -10.54 8.68
CA TRP A 65 18.21 -11.42 8.85
C TRP A 65 18.96 -11.18 10.15
N GLU A 66 19.24 -9.92 10.49
CA GLU A 66 19.88 -9.55 11.76
C GLU A 66 19.05 -10.02 12.97
N SER A 67 17.72 -10.04 12.85
CA SER A 67 16.82 -10.50 13.92
C SER A 67 16.78 -12.02 14.06
N VAL A 68 17.07 -12.77 13.00
CA VAL A 68 16.99 -14.24 13.00
C VAL A 68 18.35 -14.95 13.03
N ARG A 69 19.47 -14.20 12.88
CA ARG A 69 20.83 -14.75 12.75
C ARG A 69 21.22 -15.70 13.89
N ASP A 70 20.85 -15.37 15.13
CA ASP A 70 21.20 -16.16 16.31
C ASP A 70 20.44 -17.50 16.39
N TYR A 71 19.43 -17.71 15.54
CA TYR A 71 18.65 -18.94 15.44
C TYR A 71 19.15 -19.88 14.32
N LEU A 72 20.19 -19.49 13.57
CA LEU A 72 20.79 -20.33 12.54
C LEU A 72 21.55 -21.49 13.20
N ASP A 73 21.03 -22.71 13.06
CA ASP A 73 21.65 -23.91 13.62
C ASP A 73 21.39 -25.14 12.74
N ASP A 74 22.40 -25.51 11.95
CA ASP A 74 22.39 -26.76 11.17
C ASP A 74 23.03 -27.94 11.92
N SER A 75 23.53 -27.72 13.14
CA SER A 75 24.14 -28.79 13.94
C SER A 75 23.11 -29.73 14.57
N ASP A 76 21.89 -29.23 14.77
CA ASP A 76 20.75 -30.01 15.26
C ASP A 76 19.58 -29.98 14.24
N PRO A 77 19.26 -31.11 13.58
CA PRO A 77 18.13 -31.21 12.66
C PRO A 77 16.77 -30.84 13.26
N HIS A 78 16.63 -30.82 14.59
CA HIS A 78 15.40 -30.36 15.26
C HIS A 78 15.32 -28.84 15.43
N ARG A 79 16.45 -28.13 15.25
CA ARG A 79 16.58 -26.68 15.43
C ARG A 79 16.78 -25.93 14.12
N SER A 80 17.06 -26.62 13.03
CA SER A 80 17.25 -26.03 11.70
C SER A 80 16.05 -25.21 11.20
N GLY A 81 14.86 -25.40 11.77
CA GLY A 81 13.67 -24.60 11.49
C GLY A 81 13.49 -23.34 12.36
N GLU A 82 14.28 -23.12 13.42
CA GLU A 82 14.06 -22.02 14.37
C GLU A 82 14.17 -20.64 13.71
N ALA A 83 15.20 -20.42 12.88
CA ALA A 83 15.37 -19.16 12.15
C ALA A 83 14.21 -18.89 11.18
N SER A 84 13.73 -19.93 10.49
CA SER A 84 12.60 -19.84 9.57
C SER A 84 11.29 -19.51 10.30
N TRP A 85 11.03 -20.15 11.43
CA TRP A 85 9.83 -19.84 12.24
C TRP A 85 9.84 -18.41 12.77
N GLU A 86 10.98 -17.90 13.21
CA GLU A 86 11.07 -16.51 13.67
C GLU A 86 10.93 -15.52 12.50
N ALA A 87 11.52 -15.83 11.33
CA ALA A 87 11.30 -15.05 10.12
C ALA A 87 9.82 -15.04 9.71
N GLU A 88 9.15 -16.19 9.66
CA GLU A 88 7.72 -16.31 9.36
C GLU A 88 6.88 -15.49 10.34
N ARG A 89 7.22 -15.50 11.64
CA ARG A 89 6.54 -14.68 12.65
C ARG A 89 6.68 -13.19 12.35
N ILE A 90 7.88 -12.70 12.05
CA ILE A 90 8.11 -11.29 11.70
C ILE A 90 7.33 -10.92 10.42
N ILE A 91 7.36 -11.77 9.40
CA ILE A 91 6.60 -11.53 8.16
C ILE A 91 5.09 -11.52 8.42
N ASP A 92 4.57 -12.42 9.26
CA ASP A 92 3.16 -12.45 9.62
C ASP A 92 2.74 -11.18 10.37
N VAL A 93 3.59 -10.65 11.26
CA VAL A 93 3.33 -9.37 11.94
C VAL A 93 3.26 -8.21 10.94
N LEU A 94 4.23 -8.13 10.02
CA LEU A 94 4.33 -7.07 9.00
C LEU A 94 3.26 -7.16 7.90
N THR A 95 2.62 -8.32 7.72
CA THR A 95 1.64 -8.53 6.65
C THR A 95 0.23 -8.76 7.19
N LYS A 96 -0.01 -9.85 7.91
CA LYS A 96 -1.34 -10.24 8.40
C LYS A 96 -1.77 -9.35 9.57
N ASP A 97 -0.93 -9.22 10.60
CA ASP A 97 -1.32 -8.50 11.81
C ASP A 97 -1.39 -6.99 11.57
N MET A 98 -0.49 -6.44 10.74
CA MET A 98 -0.58 -5.06 10.27
C MET A 98 -1.91 -4.79 9.57
N ARG A 99 -2.39 -5.68 8.68
CA ARG A 99 -3.69 -5.52 8.02
C ARG A 99 -4.85 -5.63 9.00
N HIS A 100 -4.77 -6.51 10.00
CA HIS A 100 -5.78 -6.59 11.06
C HIS A 100 -5.81 -5.31 11.91
N ALA A 101 -4.64 -4.80 12.33
CA ALA A 101 -4.54 -3.54 13.05
C ALA A 101 -5.06 -2.36 12.22
N PHE A 102 -4.84 -2.37 10.90
CA PHE A 102 -5.43 -1.37 10.02
C PHE A 102 -6.95 -1.50 9.92
N LYS A 103 -7.51 -2.71 9.86
CA LYS A 103 -8.97 -2.93 9.95
C LYS A 103 -9.52 -2.39 11.28
N ASP A 104 -8.86 -2.64 12.41
CA ASP A 104 -9.26 -2.13 13.73
C ASP A 104 -9.25 -0.60 13.77
N PHE A 105 -8.15 0.02 13.29
CA PHE A 105 -8.03 1.48 13.16
C PHE A 105 -9.18 2.06 12.34
N VAL A 106 -9.44 1.49 11.15
CA VAL A 106 -10.45 1.98 10.22
C VAL A 106 -11.87 1.75 10.73
N ASN A 107 -12.18 0.60 11.31
CA ASN A 107 -13.52 0.33 11.84
C ASN A 107 -13.89 1.27 12.99
N GLY A 108 -12.89 1.86 13.65
CA GLY A 108 -13.06 2.69 14.81
C GLY A 108 -13.46 1.86 16.03
N GLY A 109 -13.42 2.49 17.21
CA GLY A 109 -13.72 1.77 18.44
C GLY A 109 -13.34 2.54 19.70
N SER A 110 -13.24 1.80 20.80
CA SER A 110 -12.83 2.33 22.11
C SER A 110 -11.31 2.43 22.28
N GLU A 111 -10.53 1.86 21.36
CA GLU A 111 -9.07 1.97 21.38
C GLU A 111 -8.66 3.42 21.12
N GLU A 112 -7.68 3.89 21.88
CA GLU A 112 -7.15 5.24 21.75
C GLU A 112 -6.50 5.40 20.36
N GLY A 113 -6.72 6.54 19.71
CA GLY A 113 -6.21 6.79 18.36
C GLY A 113 -6.97 6.10 17.21
N ALA A 114 -7.90 5.18 17.47
CA ALA A 114 -8.76 4.62 16.42
C ALA A 114 -9.66 5.70 15.79
N ILE A 115 -10.05 5.53 14.52
CA ILE A 115 -10.82 6.56 13.79
C ILE A 115 -12.10 6.90 14.55
N GLN A 116 -12.28 8.19 14.81
CA GLN A 116 -13.48 8.72 15.42
C GLN A 116 -14.43 9.22 14.33
N TYR A 117 -15.66 8.71 14.35
CA TYR A 117 -16.69 9.05 13.39
C TYR A 117 -17.72 9.98 14.02
N PRO A 118 -17.56 11.32 13.89
CA PRO A 118 -18.52 12.28 14.43
C PRO A 118 -19.88 12.14 13.74
N ASN A 119 -20.96 12.32 14.50
CA ASN A 119 -22.33 12.21 13.95
C ASN A 119 -22.67 13.31 12.93
N ASP A 120 -21.98 14.45 13.00
CA ASP A 120 -22.21 15.62 12.16
C ASP A 120 -20.88 16.12 11.59
N ILE A 121 -20.84 16.24 10.27
CA ILE A 121 -19.72 16.80 9.51
C ILE A 121 -20.16 17.92 8.55
N ASP A 122 -21.37 18.47 8.72
CA ASP A 122 -21.98 19.39 7.75
C ASP A 122 -21.11 20.62 7.45
N GLY A 123 -20.35 21.10 8.43
CA GLY A 123 -19.39 22.20 8.25
C GLY A 123 -18.14 21.85 7.42
N ALA A 124 -17.88 20.57 7.18
CA ALA A 124 -16.74 20.04 6.43
C ALA A 124 -17.13 19.28 5.16
N ARG A 125 -18.42 18.96 4.98
CA ARG A 125 -18.97 18.15 3.89
C ARG A 125 -18.87 18.88 2.56
N LEU A 126 -18.44 18.16 1.52
CA LEU A 126 -18.47 18.66 0.15
C LEU A 126 -19.87 18.49 -0.46
N ARG A 127 -20.24 19.31 -1.45
CA ARG A 127 -21.40 18.97 -2.29
C ARG A 127 -20.92 18.04 -3.39
N ILE A 128 -21.45 16.82 -3.41
CA ILE A 128 -21.18 15.84 -4.45
C ILE A 128 -22.46 15.52 -5.22
N ILE A 129 -22.35 15.32 -6.53
CA ILE A 129 -23.43 14.86 -7.39
C ILE A 129 -23.85 13.42 -6.99
N GLY A 130 -25.10 13.28 -6.53
CA GLY A 130 -25.61 12.03 -5.98
C GLY A 130 -25.90 10.93 -7.01
N ASP A 131 -26.01 11.24 -8.29
CA ASP A 131 -26.21 10.28 -9.39
C ASP A 131 -24.92 9.91 -10.13
N ALA A 132 -23.76 10.35 -9.62
CA ALA A 132 -22.45 9.96 -10.14
C ALA A 132 -22.10 8.49 -9.81
N SER A 133 -21.13 7.97 -10.55
CA SER A 133 -20.39 6.74 -10.20
C SER A 133 -19.18 7.12 -9.33
N PHE A 134 -18.92 6.35 -8.29
CA PHE A 134 -17.82 6.58 -7.35
C PHE A 134 -16.83 5.42 -7.41
N LEU A 135 -15.55 5.74 -7.63
CA LEU A 135 -14.44 4.83 -7.40
C LEU A 135 -13.71 5.30 -6.13
N SER A 136 -13.69 4.47 -5.10
CA SER A 136 -13.10 4.81 -3.81
C SER A 136 -11.83 4.01 -3.57
N PHE A 137 -10.73 4.73 -3.32
CA PHE A 137 -9.46 4.20 -2.83
C PHE A 137 -9.41 4.16 -1.30
N ASN A 138 -10.42 4.75 -0.64
CA ASN A 138 -10.50 4.80 0.82
C ASN A 138 -11.08 3.51 1.36
N TYR A 139 -10.61 3.11 2.54
CA TYR A 139 -11.05 1.92 3.25
C TYR A 139 -12.31 2.14 4.12
N THR A 140 -12.77 3.40 4.22
CA THR A 140 -13.92 3.82 5.05
C THR A 140 -15.23 3.87 4.27
N ASP A 141 -16.36 3.75 4.95
CA ASP A 141 -17.72 3.90 4.42
C ASP A 141 -18.19 5.37 4.31
N THR A 142 -17.27 6.33 4.22
CA THR A 142 -17.56 7.79 4.29
C THR A 142 -18.64 8.25 3.30
N LEU A 143 -18.63 7.73 2.05
CA LEU A 143 -19.61 8.05 1.02
C LEU A 143 -21.02 7.57 1.37
N GLU A 144 -21.14 6.40 2.00
CA GLU A 144 -22.43 5.88 2.47
C GLU A 144 -22.86 6.65 3.73
N ARG A 145 -21.98 6.70 4.73
CA ARG A 145 -22.25 7.19 6.08
C ARG A 145 -22.66 8.66 6.11
N TYR A 146 -21.92 9.52 5.42
CA TYR A 146 -22.13 10.96 5.48
C TYR A 146 -22.75 11.53 4.22
N TYR A 147 -22.54 10.88 3.08
CA TYR A 147 -23.07 11.39 1.81
C TYR A 147 -24.37 10.72 1.36
N GLY A 148 -24.75 9.59 1.96
CA GLY A 148 -25.97 8.86 1.61
C GLY A 148 -25.93 8.25 0.22
N ILE A 149 -24.74 8.03 -0.33
CA ILE A 149 -24.56 7.40 -1.65
C ILE A 149 -24.88 5.91 -1.54
N HIS A 150 -25.67 5.40 -2.49
CA HIS A 150 -26.06 4.00 -2.48
C HIS A 150 -24.86 3.10 -2.81
N PRO A 151 -24.67 1.95 -2.12
CA PRO A 151 -23.51 1.07 -2.35
C PRO A 151 -23.33 0.63 -3.80
N SER A 152 -24.42 0.47 -4.56
CA SER A 152 -24.36 0.11 -5.99
C SER A 152 -23.73 1.17 -6.90
N GLN A 153 -23.53 2.39 -6.39
CA GLN A 153 -22.85 3.47 -7.11
C GLN A 153 -21.36 3.54 -6.76
N ILE A 154 -20.89 2.74 -5.80
CA ILE A 154 -19.54 2.83 -5.26
C ILE A 154 -18.79 1.54 -5.57
N CYS A 155 -17.63 1.68 -6.22
CA CYS A 155 -16.63 0.65 -6.33
C CYS A 155 -15.53 0.93 -5.30
N TYR A 156 -15.47 0.13 -4.24
CA TYR A 156 -14.39 0.16 -3.25
C TYR A 156 -13.22 -0.66 -3.78
N ILE A 157 -12.32 -0.01 -4.52
CA ILE A 157 -11.31 -0.74 -5.28
C ILE A 157 -10.34 -1.49 -4.36
N HIS A 158 -10.07 -1.00 -3.15
CA HIS A 158 -9.24 -1.71 -2.17
C HIS A 158 -10.03 -2.48 -1.10
N GLY A 159 -11.34 -2.67 -1.31
CA GLY A 159 -12.24 -3.22 -0.30
C GLY A 159 -12.60 -2.21 0.80
N LYS A 160 -13.58 -2.58 1.62
CA LYS A 160 -14.10 -1.74 2.72
C LYS A 160 -14.00 -2.46 4.07
N ALA A 161 -13.45 -1.80 5.09
CA ALA A 161 -13.15 -2.44 6.37
C ALA A 161 -14.38 -3.05 7.09
N TYR A 162 -15.53 -2.40 6.95
CA TYR A 162 -16.78 -2.81 7.61
C TYR A 162 -17.49 -4.01 6.93
N ALA A 163 -17.05 -4.44 5.74
CA ALA A 163 -17.73 -5.46 4.94
C ALA A 163 -17.26 -6.89 5.20
N GLY A 164 -16.28 -7.10 6.10
CA GLY A 164 -15.62 -8.41 6.27
C GLY A 164 -14.77 -8.80 5.06
N GLU A 165 -14.53 -7.86 4.15
CA GLU A 165 -13.67 -8.01 2.98
C GLU A 165 -12.19 -7.94 3.38
N ASP A 166 -11.33 -8.53 2.55
CA ASP A 166 -9.90 -8.33 2.68
C ASP A 166 -9.51 -6.97 2.09
N LEU A 167 -8.80 -6.19 2.90
CA LEU A 167 -8.32 -4.88 2.48
C LEU A 167 -7.07 -5.08 1.63
N LEU A 168 -7.09 -4.49 0.44
CA LEU A 168 -5.93 -4.48 -0.45
C LEU A 168 -4.95 -3.39 -0.03
N LEU A 169 -4.21 -3.66 1.06
CA LEU A 169 -3.16 -2.81 1.61
C LEU A 169 -1.80 -3.49 1.42
N GLY A 170 -0.86 -2.84 0.73
CA GLY A 170 0.43 -3.43 0.40
C GLY A 170 1.25 -2.62 -0.61
N HIS A 171 2.35 -3.19 -1.11
CA HIS A 171 3.24 -2.55 -2.08
C HIS A 171 2.89 -2.87 -3.53
N GLY A 172 3.27 -1.98 -4.46
CA GLY A 172 3.11 -2.18 -5.90
C GLY A 172 4.24 -2.93 -6.61
N VAL A 173 5.32 -3.30 -5.90
CA VAL A 173 6.51 -3.96 -6.49
C VAL A 173 6.14 -5.34 -7.04
N GLY A 174 6.19 -5.50 -8.37
CA GLY A 174 5.89 -6.76 -9.04
C GLY A 174 7.07 -7.73 -9.01
N SER A 175 6.83 -9.02 -9.27
CA SER A 175 7.90 -10.02 -9.38
C SER A 175 8.93 -9.69 -10.48
N GLU A 176 8.51 -8.92 -11.49
CA GLU A 176 9.38 -8.39 -12.54
C GLU A 176 10.37 -7.30 -12.04
N ASP A 177 10.03 -6.61 -10.95
CA ASP A 177 10.81 -5.46 -10.41
C ASP A 177 11.78 -5.87 -9.30
N LEU A 178 11.61 -7.05 -8.70
CA LEU A 178 12.48 -7.57 -7.64
C LEU A 178 13.90 -7.93 -8.12
N GLY A 179 14.17 -7.74 -9.42
CA GLY A 179 15.32 -8.33 -10.08
C GLY A 179 15.18 -9.86 -10.11
N SER A 180 15.92 -10.52 -10.97
CA SER A 180 16.24 -11.92 -10.65
C SER A 180 16.91 -11.87 -9.28
N ALA A 181 16.28 -12.47 -8.26
CA ALA A 181 16.98 -12.89 -7.05
C ALA A 181 18.37 -13.34 -7.49
N GLU A 182 19.40 -12.78 -6.85
CA GLU A 182 20.81 -13.11 -7.09
C GLU A 182 20.90 -14.58 -7.47
N GLU A 183 21.52 -14.87 -8.63
CA GLU A 183 21.63 -16.22 -9.20
C GLU A 183 21.63 -17.25 -8.08
N ILE A 184 20.49 -17.92 -7.85
CA ILE A 184 20.42 -19.02 -6.87
C ILE A 184 21.63 -19.86 -7.20
N GLU A 185 22.57 -19.91 -6.27
CA GLU A 185 23.89 -20.42 -6.56
C GLU A 185 23.69 -21.84 -7.12
N SER A 186 24.04 -22.02 -8.40
CA SER A 186 23.60 -23.18 -9.17
C SER A 186 23.82 -24.46 -8.37
N THR A 187 22.78 -25.27 -8.18
CA THR A 187 22.90 -26.60 -7.54
C THR A 187 23.67 -27.59 -8.43
N GLU A 188 23.99 -27.19 -9.66
CA GLU A 188 24.78 -27.97 -10.59
C GLU A 188 26.20 -27.40 -10.77
N PRO A 189 27.23 -28.27 -10.83
CA PRO A 189 28.60 -27.86 -11.04
C PRO A 189 28.79 -27.23 -12.43
N PRO A 190 29.71 -26.26 -12.59
CA PRO A 190 30.06 -25.69 -13.88
C PRO A 190 30.35 -26.75 -14.95
N THR A 191 29.86 -26.52 -16.17
CA THR A 191 30.14 -27.41 -17.30
C THR A 191 31.63 -27.42 -17.66
N GLY A 192 32.21 -28.60 -17.88
CA GLY A 192 33.60 -28.76 -18.32
C GLY A 192 34.62 -29.12 -17.23
N LEU A 193 34.16 -29.39 -16.00
CA LEU A 193 35.00 -29.87 -14.90
C LEU A 193 35.40 -31.35 -15.07
N THR A 194 36.57 -31.74 -14.58
CA THR A 194 36.94 -33.16 -14.43
C THR A 194 36.15 -33.82 -13.30
N PRO A 195 36.07 -35.17 -13.23
CA PRO A 195 35.39 -35.86 -12.13
C PRO A 195 35.91 -35.44 -10.75
N GLU A 196 37.22 -35.27 -10.57
CA GLU A 196 37.78 -34.82 -9.28
C GLU A 196 37.38 -33.37 -8.95
N GLN A 197 37.32 -32.50 -9.95
CA GLN A 197 36.90 -31.11 -9.75
C GLN A 197 35.39 -30.99 -9.46
N GLN A 198 34.58 -31.88 -10.02
CA GLN A 198 33.15 -31.97 -9.68
C GLN A 198 32.96 -32.41 -8.23
N GLU A 199 33.73 -33.40 -7.76
CA GLU A 199 33.68 -33.89 -6.38
C GLU A 199 34.10 -32.79 -5.39
N MET A 200 35.21 -32.09 -5.65
CA MET A 200 35.63 -30.93 -4.85
C MET A 200 34.57 -29.82 -4.82
N TRP A 201 33.90 -29.55 -5.94
CA TRP A 201 32.84 -28.55 -6.01
C TRP A 201 31.63 -28.94 -5.15
N TYR A 202 31.22 -30.21 -5.18
CA TYR A 202 30.13 -30.70 -4.33
C TYR A 202 30.48 -30.69 -2.85
N GLU A 203 31.72 -31.01 -2.48
CA GLU A 203 32.20 -30.91 -1.09
C GLU A 203 32.20 -29.45 -0.62
N GLU A 204 32.77 -28.52 -1.40
CA GLU A 204 32.77 -27.09 -1.07
C GLU A 204 31.35 -26.51 -0.97
N LYS A 205 30.45 -26.92 -1.86
CA LYS A 205 29.03 -26.52 -1.84
C LYS A 205 28.31 -27.10 -0.64
N SER A 206 28.54 -28.37 -0.30
CA SER A 206 27.95 -29.01 0.86
C SER A 206 28.45 -28.40 2.18
N ASP A 207 29.71 -27.99 2.23
CA ASP A 207 30.29 -27.32 3.41
C ASP A 207 29.78 -25.87 3.58
N GLN A 208 29.36 -25.24 2.48
CA GLN A 208 28.75 -23.89 2.48
C GLN A 208 27.23 -23.91 2.60
N TYR A 209 26.60 -25.07 2.37
CA TYR A 209 25.15 -25.21 2.40
C TYR A 209 24.62 -25.12 3.84
N SER A 210 23.73 -24.16 4.07
CA SER A 210 22.99 -24.02 5.32
C SER A 210 21.51 -24.25 5.06
N PHE A 211 20.98 -25.37 5.55
CA PHE A 211 19.56 -25.70 5.41
C PHE A 211 18.69 -24.71 6.20
N SER A 212 19.15 -24.32 7.39
CA SER A 212 18.50 -23.31 8.23
C SER A 212 18.44 -21.95 7.55
N TYR A 213 19.51 -21.54 6.87
CA TYR A 213 19.55 -20.32 6.08
C TYR A 213 18.53 -20.36 4.94
N GLU A 214 18.53 -21.41 4.11
CA GLU A 214 17.58 -21.56 2.99
C GLU A 214 16.11 -21.46 3.44
N LEU A 215 15.75 -22.11 4.56
CA LEU A 215 14.40 -22.02 5.11
C LEU A 215 14.05 -20.61 5.59
N ALA A 216 15.00 -19.89 6.21
CA ALA A 216 14.81 -18.51 6.63
C ALA A 216 14.72 -17.56 5.43
N GLU A 217 15.53 -17.77 4.40
CA GLU A 217 15.51 -16.97 3.16
C GLU A 217 14.14 -17.06 2.47
N VAL A 218 13.59 -18.27 2.33
CA VAL A 218 12.25 -18.48 1.78
C VAL A 218 11.19 -17.76 2.61
N ALA A 219 11.29 -17.85 3.94
CA ALA A 219 10.36 -17.16 4.84
C ALA A 219 10.44 -15.63 4.70
N ILE A 220 11.64 -15.05 4.70
CA ILE A 220 11.86 -13.60 4.54
C ILE A 220 11.34 -13.12 3.18
N ASN A 221 11.69 -13.83 2.10
CA ASN A 221 11.26 -13.48 0.75
C ASN A 221 9.75 -13.66 0.53
N SER A 222 9.06 -14.42 1.39
CA SER A 222 7.60 -14.53 1.34
C SER A 222 6.88 -13.21 1.61
N TYR A 223 7.55 -12.23 2.22
CA TYR A 223 7.04 -10.86 2.39
C TYR A 223 6.45 -10.32 1.09
N TRP A 224 7.24 -10.35 0.01
CA TRP A 224 6.87 -9.78 -1.28
C TRP A 224 5.57 -10.35 -1.81
N ALA A 225 5.36 -11.66 -1.72
CA ALA A 225 4.12 -12.29 -2.14
C ALA A 225 2.95 -11.96 -1.18
N ASN A 226 3.22 -11.93 0.12
CA ASN A 226 2.20 -11.75 1.17
C ASN A 226 1.70 -10.30 1.32
N SER A 227 2.45 -9.32 0.83
CA SER A 227 2.09 -7.89 0.81
C SER A 227 1.93 -7.30 -0.60
N PHE A 228 1.93 -8.13 -1.65
CA PHE A 228 1.78 -7.62 -3.01
C PHE A 228 0.35 -7.12 -3.28
N LYS A 229 0.25 -5.84 -3.65
CA LYS A 229 -0.97 -5.22 -4.16
C LYS A 229 -1.04 -5.43 -5.67
N ASN A 230 -1.70 -6.51 -6.08
CA ASN A 230 -1.89 -6.82 -7.49
C ASN A 230 -2.97 -5.93 -8.14
N ALA A 231 -2.61 -4.70 -8.51
CA ALA A 231 -3.52 -3.74 -9.13
C ALA A 231 -4.14 -4.29 -10.42
N LYS A 232 -3.37 -5.01 -11.24
CA LYS A 232 -3.84 -5.64 -12.50
C LYS A 232 -4.95 -6.66 -12.25
N GLN A 233 -4.77 -7.56 -11.29
CA GLN A 233 -5.81 -8.52 -10.90
C GLN A 233 -7.04 -7.82 -10.34
N ASN A 234 -6.84 -6.83 -9.47
CA ASN A 234 -7.93 -6.10 -8.87
C ASN A 234 -8.76 -5.28 -9.90
N ILE A 235 -8.10 -4.72 -10.92
CA ILE A 235 -8.77 -4.10 -12.07
C ILE A 235 -9.61 -5.14 -12.84
N SER A 236 -9.06 -6.35 -13.05
CA SER A 236 -9.78 -7.45 -13.69
C SER A 236 -11.01 -7.89 -12.89
N ASP A 237 -10.89 -7.99 -11.57
CA ASP A 237 -12.00 -8.37 -10.69
C ASP A 237 -13.12 -7.32 -10.71
N ASN A 238 -12.77 -6.04 -10.94
CA ASN A 238 -13.69 -4.91 -11.03
C ASN A 238 -13.99 -4.48 -12.48
N GLU A 239 -13.73 -5.34 -13.47
CA GLU A 239 -13.85 -4.99 -14.90
C GLU A 239 -15.26 -4.49 -15.28
N GLN A 240 -16.30 -5.01 -14.64
CA GLN A 240 -17.69 -4.57 -14.85
C GLN A 240 -17.86 -3.07 -14.55
N PHE A 241 -17.25 -2.58 -13.47
CA PHE A 241 -17.30 -1.16 -13.12
C PHE A 241 -16.59 -0.32 -14.18
N PHE A 242 -15.39 -0.70 -14.62
CA PHE A 242 -14.66 0.08 -15.63
C PHE A 242 -15.41 0.10 -16.97
N LYS A 243 -15.93 -1.05 -17.41
CA LYS A 243 -16.72 -1.15 -18.65
C LYS A 243 -17.99 -0.31 -18.66
N SER A 244 -18.57 0.04 -17.51
CA SER A 244 -19.76 0.90 -17.45
C SER A 244 -19.48 2.39 -17.64
N GLN A 245 -18.22 2.84 -17.64
CA GLN A 245 -17.87 4.28 -17.66
C GLN A 245 -17.80 4.92 -19.06
N LYS A 246 -18.27 4.24 -20.11
CA LYS A 246 -18.15 4.64 -21.53
C LYS A 246 -18.75 6.01 -21.89
N ASN A 247 -19.67 6.53 -21.09
CA ASN A 247 -20.36 7.80 -21.33
C ASN A 247 -20.01 8.87 -20.29
N VAL A 248 -18.89 8.72 -19.57
CA VAL A 248 -18.44 9.69 -18.57
C VAL A 248 -17.65 10.80 -19.26
N TRP A 249 -18.13 12.03 -19.12
CA TRP A 249 -17.54 13.25 -19.71
C TRP A 249 -16.73 14.08 -18.71
N HIS A 250 -17.00 13.94 -17.42
CA HIS A 250 -16.34 14.68 -16.35
C HIS A 250 -15.86 13.69 -15.31
N ILE A 251 -14.60 13.84 -14.92
CA ILE A 251 -13.93 13.02 -13.91
C ILE A 251 -13.44 13.95 -12.83
N ILE A 252 -13.83 13.70 -11.59
CA ILE A 252 -13.41 14.49 -10.44
C ILE A 252 -12.61 13.58 -9.52
N VAL A 253 -11.33 13.91 -9.32
CA VAL A 253 -10.42 13.19 -8.43
C VAL A 253 -10.25 14.02 -7.16
N LEU A 254 -10.66 13.45 -6.02
CA LEU A 254 -10.64 14.10 -4.72
C LEU A 254 -9.66 13.40 -3.78
N GLY A 255 -8.71 14.14 -3.23
CA GLY A 255 -7.86 13.69 -2.13
C GLY A 255 -6.90 12.55 -2.47
N HIS A 256 -6.52 12.41 -3.74
CA HIS A 256 -5.66 11.33 -4.22
C HIS A 256 -4.23 11.81 -4.49
N SER A 257 -3.23 11.01 -4.13
CA SER A 257 -1.80 11.35 -4.30
C SER A 257 -1.29 11.17 -5.73
N LEU A 258 -1.98 10.37 -6.55
CA LEU A 258 -1.56 9.91 -7.88
C LEU A 258 -0.17 9.25 -7.83
N SER A 259 0.08 8.44 -6.80
CA SER A 259 1.29 7.64 -6.65
C SER A 259 1.39 6.58 -7.76
N GLU A 260 2.61 6.07 -7.96
CA GLU A 260 2.88 5.02 -8.96
C GLU A 260 2.09 3.74 -8.66
N VAL A 261 1.92 3.41 -7.37
CA VAL A 261 1.18 2.22 -6.90
C VAL A 261 -0.26 2.18 -7.42
N ASP A 262 -0.89 3.34 -7.61
CA ASP A 262 -2.30 3.44 -8.06
C ASP A 262 -2.44 3.81 -9.55
N LEU A 263 -1.32 4.00 -10.27
CA LEU A 263 -1.36 4.58 -11.62
C LEU A 263 -2.11 3.70 -12.62
N ASP A 264 -2.04 2.37 -12.48
CA ASP A 264 -2.75 1.41 -13.33
C ASP A 264 -4.28 1.61 -13.31
N TYR A 265 -4.84 2.05 -12.18
CA TYR A 265 -6.26 2.38 -12.10
C TYR A 265 -6.59 3.61 -12.96
N PHE A 266 -5.75 4.65 -12.92
CA PHE A 266 -5.96 5.86 -13.72
C PHE A 266 -5.75 5.62 -15.22
N VAL A 267 -4.77 4.79 -15.60
CA VAL A 267 -4.63 4.29 -16.98
C VAL A 267 -5.93 3.62 -17.42
N THR A 268 -6.46 2.72 -16.60
CA THR A 268 -7.68 1.97 -16.92
C THR A 268 -8.89 2.89 -17.04
N ILE A 269 -9.05 3.87 -16.15
CA ILE A 269 -10.12 4.87 -16.23
C ILE A 269 -10.02 5.63 -17.54
N ALA A 270 -8.84 6.17 -17.88
CA ALA A 270 -8.62 6.94 -19.10
C ALA A 270 -8.97 6.15 -20.39
N GLN A 271 -8.76 4.83 -20.39
CA GLN A 271 -9.10 3.95 -21.50
C GLN A 271 -10.61 3.67 -21.64
N HIS A 272 -11.39 3.77 -20.56
CA HIS A 272 -12.80 3.39 -20.52
C HIS A 272 -13.78 4.56 -20.61
N VAL A 273 -13.32 5.79 -20.37
CA VAL A 273 -14.12 7.02 -20.46
C VAL A 273 -14.12 7.59 -21.89
N VAL A 274 -14.87 8.67 -22.12
CA VAL A 274 -14.86 9.31 -23.45
C VAL A 274 -13.48 9.94 -23.71
N PRO A 275 -12.94 9.88 -24.95
CA PRO A 275 -11.59 10.40 -25.25
C PRO A 275 -11.35 11.87 -24.91
N ASN A 276 -12.41 12.68 -24.82
CA ASN A 276 -12.35 14.11 -24.52
C ASN A 276 -12.90 14.45 -23.13
N ALA A 277 -12.90 13.49 -22.20
CA ALA A 277 -13.34 13.73 -20.83
C ALA A 277 -12.53 14.86 -20.18
N ILE A 278 -13.19 15.70 -19.39
CA ILE A 278 -12.55 16.77 -18.62
C ILE A 278 -12.23 16.24 -17.23
N TRP A 279 -10.97 16.38 -16.82
CA TRP A 279 -10.45 15.95 -15.54
C TRP A 279 -10.30 17.14 -14.60
N TYR A 280 -10.93 17.04 -13.43
CA TYR A 280 -10.79 17.95 -12.32
C TYR A 280 -10.05 17.21 -11.21
N VAL A 281 -8.85 17.67 -10.86
CA VAL A 281 -8.01 16.97 -9.88
C VAL A 281 -7.69 17.91 -8.72
N SER A 282 -8.14 17.54 -7.53
CA SER A 282 -7.82 18.28 -6.32
C SER A 282 -6.35 18.09 -5.95
N TYR A 283 -5.69 19.12 -5.45
CA TYR A 283 -4.35 19.01 -4.86
C TYR A 283 -4.31 19.72 -3.51
N TYR A 284 -3.39 19.28 -2.64
CA TYR A 284 -3.17 19.88 -1.33
C TYR A 284 -2.06 20.94 -1.39
N ASP A 285 -0.89 20.57 -1.92
CA ASP A 285 0.29 21.43 -1.99
C ASP A 285 0.54 21.98 -3.41
N GLU A 286 0.96 23.23 -3.52
CA GLU A 286 1.33 23.84 -4.80
C GLU A 286 2.52 23.13 -5.47
N HIS A 287 3.43 22.56 -4.68
CA HIS A 287 4.60 21.83 -5.16
C HIS A 287 4.23 20.54 -5.92
N VAL A 288 3.09 19.90 -5.61
CA VAL A 288 2.68 18.66 -6.31
C VAL A 288 2.03 18.91 -7.67
N LYS A 289 1.66 20.15 -8.00
CA LYS A 289 0.99 20.49 -9.26
C LYS A 289 1.77 20.05 -10.49
N HIS A 290 3.09 20.27 -10.48
CA HIS A 290 3.92 19.92 -11.63
C HIS A 290 3.93 18.40 -11.84
N ARG A 291 4.10 17.63 -10.76
CA ARG A 291 4.00 16.17 -10.78
C ARG A 291 2.66 15.72 -11.35
N PHE A 292 1.54 16.25 -10.85
CA PHE A 292 0.20 15.87 -11.31
C PHE A 292 0.01 16.15 -12.80
N LYS A 293 0.44 17.33 -13.29
CA LYS A 293 0.38 17.66 -14.72
C LYS A 293 1.18 16.68 -15.56
N THR A 294 2.40 16.34 -15.14
CA THR A 294 3.26 15.39 -15.85
C THR A 294 2.63 13.99 -15.86
N THR A 295 2.19 13.48 -14.71
CA THR A 295 1.54 12.16 -14.59
C THR A 295 0.31 12.08 -15.49
N LEU A 296 -0.62 13.04 -15.41
CA LEU A 296 -1.85 13.04 -16.19
C LEU A 296 -1.60 13.27 -17.69
N SER A 297 -0.59 14.06 -18.05
CA SER A 297 -0.17 14.21 -19.45
C SER A 297 0.38 12.90 -20.02
N ASN A 298 1.13 12.13 -19.22
CA ASN A 298 1.65 10.82 -19.64
C ASN A 298 0.52 9.79 -19.83
N LEU A 299 -0.61 9.97 -19.14
CA LEU A 299 -1.85 9.21 -19.37
C LEU A 299 -2.63 9.63 -20.63
N GLY A 300 -2.15 10.64 -21.37
CA GLY A 300 -2.80 11.16 -22.58
C GLY A 300 -3.86 12.24 -22.32
N ILE A 301 -3.94 12.78 -21.11
CA ILE A 301 -4.90 13.84 -20.78
C ILE A 301 -4.33 15.19 -21.22
N SER A 302 -4.98 15.82 -22.19
CA SER A 302 -4.53 17.11 -22.72
C SER A 302 -4.70 18.24 -21.71
N ALA A 303 -3.79 19.22 -21.76
CA ALA A 303 -3.77 20.34 -20.81
C ALA A 303 -5.04 21.22 -20.87
N ASP A 304 -5.73 21.31 -22.01
CA ASP A 304 -7.02 22.01 -22.14
C ASP A 304 -8.19 21.26 -21.48
N ARG A 305 -7.98 20.00 -21.10
CA ARG A 305 -8.95 19.10 -20.46
C ARG A 305 -8.62 18.81 -19.01
N LEU A 306 -7.56 19.41 -18.47
CA LEU A 306 -7.14 19.24 -17.09
C LEU A 306 -7.33 20.54 -16.30
N GLN A 307 -8.08 20.45 -15.21
CA GLN A 307 -8.23 21.52 -14.23
C GLN A 307 -7.74 21.04 -12.86
N LEU A 308 -6.80 21.78 -12.29
CA LEU A 308 -6.32 21.54 -10.93
C LEU A 308 -6.95 22.58 -10.00
N PHE A 309 -7.44 22.15 -8.83
CA PHE A 309 -8.09 23.02 -7.86
C PHE A 309 -7.70 22.65 -6.42
N LYS A 310 -7.75 23.60 -5.48
CA LYS A 310 -7.64 23.25 -4.05
C LYS A 310 -8.99 22.78 -3.52
N MET A 311 -8.99 21.73 -2.71
CA MET A 311 -10.24 21.19 -2.14
C MET A 311 -11.04 22.23 -1.32
N GLU A 312 -10.36 23.22 -0.73
CA GLU A 312 -10.99 24.34 -0.01
C GLU A 312 -11.90 25.20 -0.90
N GLU A 313 -11.61 25.30 -2.20
CA GLU A 313 -12.42 26.05 -3.16
C GLU A 313 -13.83 25.46 -3.27
N LEU A 314 -13.96 24.15 -3.04
CA LEU A 314 -15.25 23.44 -3.06
C LEU A 314 -16.10 23.71 -1.82
N ARG A 315 -15.47 24.07 -0.70
CA ARG A 315 -16.17 24.40 0.55
C ARG A 315 -16.74 25.82 0.52
N GLN A 316 -16.16 26.72 -0.27
CA GLN A 316 -16.52 28.14 -0.34
C GLN A 316 -17.52 28.46 -1.47
N ALA A 317 -17.61 27.61 -2.49
CA ALA A 317 -18.50 27.80 -3.63
C ALA A 317 -19.95 27.42 -3.28
N ASN A 318 -20.70 28.36 -2.71
CA ASN A 318 -22.16 28.26 -2.55
C ASN A 318 -22.96 28.15 -3.88
N SER A 319 -22.30 28.03 -5.03
CA SER A 319 -22.90 28.14 -6.36
C SER A 319 -22.38 27.16 -7.42
N VAL A 320 -21.50 26.21 -7.09
CA VAL A 320 -21.04 25.20 -8.06
C VAL A 320 -21.27 23.80 -7.48
N SER A 321 -22.25 23.09 -8.04
CA SER A 321 -22.41 21.66 -7.83
C SER A 321 -21.36 20.92 -8.67
N ILE A 322 -20.70 19.92 -8.08
CA ILE A 322 -19.68 19.09 -8.75
C ILE A 322 -20.07 17.63 -8.71
#